data_AF-I1CK89-F1
#
_entry.id   AF-I1CK89-F1
#
_cell.length_a   1.000
_cell.length_b   1.000
_cell.length_c   1.000
_cell.angle_alpha   90.00
_cell.angle_beta   90.00
_cell.angle_gamma   90.00
#
_symmetry.space_group_name_H-M   'P 1'
#
loop_
_entity.id
_entity.type
_entity.pdbx_description
1 polymer ?
#
loop_
_entity_poly.entity_id
_entity_poly.type
_entity_poly.pdbx_seq_one_letter_code
_entity_poly.pdbx_strand_id
1 'polypeptide(L)'
;MSLFYEHMLERYQFLIRDVPEVTEAVWRYDSLFYDTIIERFLPAVNYPLSQRMMITLRAFTRELAGLIDTYVSSFPVNFYQKKLDVARIFAAKFRRHLSLNHAAQTASVILNMPEHLSAMRKDWEHFDFDGLLDQTLWVCDCNISEVRHIF
;
A
#
# COMPACT_ATOMS: atom_id res chain seq x y z
N MET A 1 20.73 3.26 -8.69
CA MET A 1 20.67 2.07 -7.80
C MET A 1 21.53 0.92 -8.32
N SER A 2 21.58 0.64 -9.62
CA SER A 2 22.42 -0.44 -10.21
C SER A 2 23.89 -0.38 -9.77
N LEU A 3 24.51 0.79 -9.82
CA LEU A 3 25.93 0.95 -9.53
C LEU A 3 26.31 0.65 -8.07
N PHE A 4 25.41 0.83 -7.10
CA PHE A 4 25.80 0.78 -5.69
C PHE A 4 26.12 -0.65 -5.21
N TYR A 5 25.24 -1.60 -5.48
CA TYR A 5 25.45 -3.00 -5.07
C TYR A 5 26.49 -3.69 -5.96
N GLU A 6 26.50 -3.37 -7.26
CA GLU A 6 27.47 -3.93 -8.22
C GLU A 6 28.90 -3.45 -7.95
N HIS A 7 29.09 -2.20 -7.56
CA HIS A 7 30.43 -1.62 -7.30
C HIS A 7 30.74 -1.49 -5.81
N MET A 8 30.00 -2.20 -4.95
CA MET A 8 30.24 -2.18 -3.52
C MET A 8 31.61 -2.79 -3.22
N LEU A 9 32.48 -2.03 -2.55
CA LEU A 9 33.81 -2.53 -2.14
C LEU A 9 33.67 -3.80 -1.28
N GLU A 10 34.58 -4.77 -1.47
CA GLU A 10 34.54 -6.06 -0.78
C GLU A 10 34.43 -5.95 0.74
N ARG A 11 35.10 -4.97 1.36
CA ARG A 11 35.00 -4.73 2.81
C ARG A 11 33.57 -4.51 3.30
N TYR A 12 32.72 -3.86 2.49
CA TYR A 12 31.32 -3.63 2.86
C TYR A 12 30.46 -4.86 2.57
N GLN A 13 30.78 -5.62 1.53
CA GLN A 13 30.15 -6.91 1.28
C GLN A 13 30.44 -7.92 2.41
N PHE A 14 31.67 -7.93 2.92
CA PHE A 14 32.06 -8.70 4.11
C PHE A 14 31.24 -8.29 5.33
N LEU A 15 31.10 -6.99 5.60
CA LEU A 15 30.29 -6.51 6.72
C LEU A 15 28.83 -6.96 6.62
N ILE A 16 28.22 -6.93 5.43
CA ILE A 16 26.84 -7.43 5.24
C ILE A 16 26.74 -8.94 5.47
N ARG A 17 27.80 -9.69 5.13
CA ARG A 17 27.84 -11.14 5.23
C ARG A 17 28.09 -11.65 6.63
N ASP A 18 29.03 -11.03 7.33
CA ASP A 18 29.62 -11.59 8.55
C ASP A 18 29.23 -10.81 9.82
N VAL A 19 28.63 -9.62 9.68
CA VAL A 19 28.19 -8.80 10.81
C VAL A 19 26.65 -8.64 10.79
N PRO A 20 25.90 -9.46 11.54
CA PRO A 20 24.43 -9.47 11.48
C PRO A 20 23.81 -8.12 11.90
N GLU A 21 24.47 -7.37 12.78
CA GLU A 21 24.04 -6.04 13.21
C GLU A 21 23.96 -5.04 12.05
N VAL A 22 24.80 -5.22 11.01
CA VAL A 22 24.75 -4.39 9.80
C VAL A 22 23.48 -4.67 9.01
N THR A 23 23.11 -5.95 8.88
CA THR A 23 21.85 -6.34 8.21
C THR A 23 20.64 -5.80 8.96
N GLU A 24 20.62 -5.88 10.29
CA GLU A 24 19.55 -5.31 11.11
C GLU A 24 19.48 -3.78 11.01
N ALA A 25 20.63 -3.11 11.05
CA ALA A 25 20.70 -1.67 10.90
C ALA A 25 20.16 -1.22 9.54
N VAL A 26 20.59 -1.86 8.44
CA VAL A 26 20.11 -1.55 7.09
C VAL A 26 18.60 -1.75 6.99
N TRP A 27 18.07 -2.88 7.48
CA TRP A 27 16.64 -3.13 7.48
C TRP A 27 15.86 -2.05 8.26
N ARG A 28 16.36 -1.63 9.42
CA ARG A 28 15.74 -0.58 10.24
C ARG A 28 15.75 0.77 9.53
N TYR A 29 16.86 1.16 8.90
CA TYR A 29 16.95 2.41 8.17
C TYR A 29 16.13 2.41 6.88
N ASP A 30 16.09 1.30 6.14
CA ASP A 30 15.21 1.14 4.98
C ASP A 30 13.74 1.29 5.40
N SER A 31 13.33 0.66 6.51
CA SER A 31 11.98 0.78 7.05
C SER A 31 11.62 2.24 7.39
N LEU A 32 12.50 2.92 8.14
CA LEU A 32 12.32 4.32 8.51
C LEU A 32 12.27 5.23 7.28
N PHE A 33 13.15 5.00 6.32
CA PHE A 33 13.21 5.79 5.10
C PHE A 33 11.93 5.64 4.27
N TYR A 34 11.44 4.41 4.11
CA TYR A 34 10.21 4.14 3.38
C TYR A 34 8.96 4.70 4.07
N ASP A 35 8.86 4.58 5.39
CA ASP A 35 7.77 5.21 6.14
C ASP A 35 7.84 6.75 6.03
N THR A 36 9.05 7.33 6.11
CA THR A 36 9.26 8.78 5.90
C THR A 36 8.82 9.23 4.50
N ILE A 37 9.09 8.43 3.45
CA ILE A 37 8.63 8.73 2.10
C ILE A 37 7.10 8.79 2.06
N ILE A 38 6.40 7.81 2.65
CA ILE A 38 4.94 7.80 2.69
C ILE A 38 4.43 9.07 3.40
N GLU A 39 4.94 9.34 4.59
CA GLU A 39 4.49 10.46 5.43
C GLU A 39 4.76 11.83 4.80
N ARG A 40 5.92 12.00 4.14
CA ARG A 40 6.30 13.29 3.54
C ARG A 40 5.67 13.51 2.18
N PHE A 41 5.48 12.45 1.39
CA PHE A 41 4.97 12.58 0.03
C PHE A 41 3.44 12.56 -0.02
N LEU A 42 2.78 11.80 0.86
CA LEU A 42 1.32 11.68 0.96
C LEU A 42 0.85 12.02 2.38
N PRO A 43 1.04 13.26 2.85
CA PRO A 43 0.81 13.64 4.25
C PRO A 43 -0.66 13.59 4.69
N ALA A 44 -1.60 13.56 3.74
CA ALA A 44 -3.04 13.50 4.02
C ALA A 44 -3.80 12.71 2.94
N VAL A 45 -4.98 12.20 3.31
CA VAL A 45 -5.83 11.34 2.46
C VAL A 45 -6.51 12.10 1.30
N ASN A 46 -6.23 13.38 1.08
CA ASN A 46 -6.75 14.15 -0.05
C ASN A 46 -5.69 14.99 -0.77
N TYR A 47 -4.41 14.70 -0.51
CA TYR A 47 -3.28 15.39 -1.10
C TYR A 47 -3.38 15.42 -2.64
N PRO A 48 -3.55 16.57 -3.29
CA PRO A 48 -3.81 16.63 -4.72
C PRO A 48 -2.63 16.08 -5.54
N LEU A 49 -2.92 15.12 -6.42
CA LEU A 49 -1.93 14.51 -7.32
C LEU A 49 -2.45 14.54 -8.75
N SER A 50 -1.58 14.88 -9.71
CA SER A 50 -1.94 14.74 -11.12
C SER A 50 -2.07 13.27 -11.51
N GLN A 51 -2.93 12.98 -12.50
CA GLN A 51 -3.11 11.62 -13.03
C GLN A 51 -1.78 11.00 -13.49
N ARG A 52 -0.93 11.79 -14.16
CA ARG A 52 0.41 11.35 -14.57
C ARG A 52 1.27 10.94 -13.37
N MET A 53 1.29 11.74 -12.32
CA MET A 53 2.05 11.43 -11.10
C MET A 53 1.56 10.14 -10.45
N MET A 54 0.24 9.94 -10.34
CA MET A 54 -0.33 8.69 -9.80
C MET A 54 0.10 7.46 -10.60
N ILE A 55 0.09 7.53 -11.94
CA ILE A 55 0.50 6.42 -12.81
C ILE A 55 1.98 6.10 -12.59
N THR A 56 2.84 7.12 -12.60
CA THR A 56 4.28 6.96 -12.38
C THR A 56 4.57 6.35 -11.01
N LEU A 57 3.92 6.82 -9.95
CA LEU A 57 4.12 6.30 -8.61
C LEU A 57 3.63 4.85 -8.47
N ARG A 58 2.49 4.49 -9.07
CA ARG A 58 2.01 3.10 -9.11
C ARG A 58 2.99 2.20 -9.86
N ALA A 59 3.54 2.65 -10.99
CA ALA A 59 4.57 1.91 -11.72
C ALA A 59 5.83 1.71 -10.86
N PHE A 60 6.34 2.77 -10.23
CA PHE A 60 7.47 2.70 -9.31
C PHE A 60 7.27 1.65 -8.21
N THR A 61 6.11 1.65 -7.54
CA THR A 61 5.83 0.67 -6.48
C THR A 61 5.74 -0.78 -6.97
N ARG A 62 5.41 -1.01 -8.24
CA ARG A 62 5.42 -2.35 -8.85
C ARG A 62 6.83 -2.82 -9.19
N GLU A 63 7.67 -1.91 -9.67
CA GLU A 63 9.01 -2.22 -10.16
C GLU A 63 10.03 -2.38 -9.02
N LEU A 64 9.83 -1.69 -7.89
CA LEU A 64 10.80 -1.66 -6.78
C LEU A 64 11.26 -3.04 -6.30
N ALA A 65 10.32 -3.98 -6.11
CA ALA A 65 10.66 -5.33 -5.66
C ALA A 65 11.52 -6.08 -6.69
N GLY A 66 11.22 -5.93 -7.99
CA GLY A 66 12.01 -6.53 -9.06
C GLY A 66 13.42 -5.93 -9.17
N LEU A 67 13.56 -4.62 -8.90
CA LEU A 67 14.88 -3.98 -8.83
C LEU A 67 15.70 -4.54 -7.67
N ILE A 68 15.10 -4.73 -6.49
CA ILE A 68 15.81 -5.34 -5.35
C ILE A 68 16.20 -6.78 -5.65
N ASP A 69 15.31 -7.54 -6.29
CA ASP A 69 15.59 -8.90 -6.72
C ASP A 69 16.80 -8.98 -7.66
N THR A 70 16.84 -8.07 -8.63
CA THR A 70 17.93 -8.01 -9.62
C THR A 70 19.28 -7.68 -8.97
N TYR A 71 19.33 -6.73 -8.03
CA TYR A 71 20.60 -6.19 -7.54
C TYR A 71 21.10 -6.78 -6.22
N VAL A 72 20.22 -7.44 -5.44
CA VAL A 72 20.54 -7.89 -4.08
C VAL A 72 20.49 -9.42 -3.96
N SER A 73 19.99 -10.15 -4.96
CA SER A 73 19.89 -11.62 -4.91
C SER A 73 21.21 -12.36 -4.74
N SER A 74 22.34 -11.73 -5.06
CA SER A 74 23.69 -12.29 -4.84
C SER A 74 24.22 -12.17 -3.41
N PHE A 75 23.56 -11.38 -2.56
CA PHE A 75 23.91 -11.21 -1.15
C PHE A 75 23.33 -12.35 -0.28
N PRO A 76 23.77 -12.49 0.98
CA PRO A 76 23.24 -13.51 1.88
C PRO A 76 21.71 -13.48 1.97
N VAL A 77 21.11 -14.68 2.01
CA VAL A 77 19.64 -14.86 1.93
C VAL A 77 18.89 -14.01 2.96
N ASN A 78 19.40 -13.90 4.19
CA ASN A 78 18.78 -13.10 5.24
C ASN A 78 18.72 -11.60 4.87
N PHE A 79 19.82 -11.04 4.36
CA PHE A 79 19.90 -9.64 3.93
C PHE A 79 18.96 -9.37 2.75
N TYR A 80 19.00 -10.24 1.75
CA TYR A 80 18.12 -10.19 0.59
C TYR A 80 16.64 -10.22 0.99
N GLN A 81 16.24 -11.18 1.83
CA GLN A 81 14.85 -11.34 2.27
C GLN A 81 14.36 -10.10 3.04
N LYS A 82 15.13 -9.62 4.03
CA LYS A 82 14.78 -8.40 4.77
C LYS A 82 14.57 -7.19 3.86
N LYS A 83 15.45 -7.03 2.87
CA LYS A 83 15.40 -5.92 1.92
C LYS A 83 14.21 -6.01 0.97
N LEU A 84 13.90 -7.21 0.51
CA LEU A 84 12.75 -7.47 -0.36
C LEU A 84 11.43 -7.28 0.40
N ASP A 85 11.33 -7.79 1.63
CA ASP A 85 10.12 -7.74 2.43
C ASP A 85 9.77 -6.31 2.84
N VAL A 86 10.74 -5.53 3.31
CA VAL A 86 10.50 -4.13 3.67
C VAL A 86 10.05 -3.30 2.45
N ALA A 87 10.61 -3.56 1.27
CA ALA A 87 10.20 -2.89 0.04
C ALA A 87 8.80 -3.31 -0.44
N ARG A 88 8.42 -4.59 -0.26
CA ARG A 88 7.06 -5.07 -0.53
C ARG A 88 6.04 -4.43 0.41
N ILE A 89 6.36 -4.32 1.69
CA ILE A 89 5.53 -3.64 2.69
C ILE A 89 5.37 -2.16 2.31
N PHE A 90 6.46 -1.47 2.02
CA PHE A 90 6.42 -0.09 1.53
C PHE A 90 5.54 0.06 0.29
N ALA A 91 5.76 -0.75 -0.75
CA ALA A 91 4.99 -0.71 -1.98
C ALA A 91 3.49 -0.97 -1.74
N ALA A 92 3.14 -1.87 -0.82
CA ALA A 92 1.75 -2.13 -0.43
C ALA A 92 1.14 -0.92 0.30
N LYS A 93 1.83 -0.38 1.32
CA LYS A 93 1.39 0.82 2.06
C LYS A 93 1.22 2.01 1.11
N PHE A 94 2.23 2.32 0.30
CA PHE A 94 2.22 3.47 -0.61
C PHE A 94 1.09 3.37 -1.63
N ARG A 95 0.86 2.18 -2.23
CA ARG A 95 -0.29 1.95 -3.12
C ARG A 95 -1.64 2.15 -2.42
N ARG A 96 -1.78 1.69 -1.18
CA ARG A 96 -2.98 1.92 -0.38
C ARG A 96 -3.22 3.41 -0.17
N HIS A 97 -2.18 4.17 0.21
CA HIS A 97 -2.29 5.63 0.36
C HIS A 97 -2.67 6.32 -0.96
N LEU A 98 -2.08 5.93 -2.10
CA LEU A 98 -2.47 6.47 -3.41
C LEU A 98 -3.94 6.17 -3.77
N SER A 99 -4.41 4.95 -3.52
CA SER A 99 -5.79 4.55 -3.79
C SER A 99 -6.78 5.29 -2.91
N LEU A 100 -6.50 5.41 -1.61
CA LEU A 100 -7.33 6.19 -0.68
C LEU A 100 -7.37 7.67 -1.10
N ASN A 101 -6.23 8.21 -1.48
CA ASN A 101 -6.12 9.60 -1.92
C ASN A 101 -6.95 9.88 -3.17
N HIS A 102 -6.87 9.00 -4.17
CA HIS A 102 -7.72 9.08 -5.36
C HIS A 102 -9.20 8.97 -5.01
N ALA A 103 -9.58 8.01 -4.16
CA ALA A 103 -10.97 7.83 -3.74
C ALA A 103 -11.52 9.09 -3.04
N ALA A 104 -10.73 9.69 -2.15
CA ALA A 104 -11.13 10.91 -1.45
C ALA A 104 -11.27 12.12 -2.39
N GLN A 105 -10.40 12.24 -3.40
CA GLN A 105 -10.53 13.27 -4.43
C GLN A 105 -11.81 13.07 -5.24
N THR A 106 -12.07 11.85 -5.71
CA THR A 106 -13.31 11.51 -6.43
C THR A 106 -14.55 11.80 -5.57
N ALA A 107 -14.54 11.39 -4.30
CA ALA A 107 -15.63 11.67 -3.37
C ALA A 107 -15.83 13.18 -3.19
N SER A 108 -14.76 13.94 -2.98
CA SER A 108 -14.84 15.41 -2.83
C SER A 108 -15.44 16.08 -4.07
N VAL A 109 -15.14 15.57 -5.27
CA VAL A 109 -15.74 16.08 -6.51
C VAL A 109 -17.24 15.76 -6.57
N ILE A 110 -17.64 14.51 -6.30
CA ILE A 110 -19.05 14.07 -6.33
C ILE A 110 -19.90 14.81 -5.29
N LEU A 111 -19.37 15.03 -4.09
CA LEU A 111 -20.06 15.76 -3.02
C LEU A 111 -20.36 17.22 -3.37
N ASN A 112 -19.70 17.78 -4.40
CA ASN A 112 -19.98 19.12 -4.90
C ASN A 112 -20.95 19.12 -6.11
N MET A 113 -21.52 17.97 -6.48
CA MET A 113 -22.44 17.81 -7.60
C MET A 113 -23.86 17.50 -7.11
N PRO A 114 -24.80 18.48 -7.10
CA PRO A 114 -26.13 18.32 -6.50
C PRO A 114 -26.96 17.18 -7.10
N GLU A 115 -26.86 16.97 -8.42
CA GLU A 115 -27.56 15.92 -9.16
C GLU A 115 -27.07 14.52 -8.77
N HIS A 116 -25.76 14.34 -8.54
CA HIS A 116 -25.23 13.04 -8.11
C HIS A 116 -25.57 12.76 -6.65
N LEU A 117 -25.57 13.79 -5.79
CA LEU A 117 -26.01 13.66 -4.40
C LEU A 117 -27.49 13.29 -4.28
N SER A 118 -28.37 13.89 -5.10
CA SER A 118 -29.79 13.55 -5.09
C SER A 118 -30.04 12.13 -5.58
N ALA A 119 -29.32 11.69 -6.62
CA ALA A 119 -29.35 10.31 -7.10
C ALA A 119 -28.87 9.31 -6.02
N MET A 120 -27.71 9.55 -5.40
CA MET A 120 -27.19 8.70 -4.32
C MET A 120 -28.16 8.61 -3.13
N ARG A 121 -28.82 9.72 -2.77
CA ARG A 121 -29.86 9.72 -1.73
C ARG A 121 -31.04 8.83 -2.14
N LYS A 122 -31.52 8.98 -3.37
CA LYS A 122 -32.62 8.16 -3.87
C LYS A 122 -32.25 6.67 -3.87
N ASP A 123 -31.05 6.33 -4.32
CA ASP A 123 -30.55 4.95 -4.30
C ASP A 123 -30.52 4.39 -2.87
N TRP A 124 -30.10 5.20 -1.90
CA TRP A 124 -30.09 4.83 -0.48
C TRP A 124 -31.50 4.61 0.08
N GLU A 125 -32.45 5.49 -0.25
CA GLU A 125 -33.86 5.36 0.19
C GLU A 125 -34.54 4.10 -0.36
N HIS A 126 -34.10 3.61 -1.53
CA HIS A 126 -34.65 2.41 -2.17
C HIS A 126 -33.78 1.17 -1.93
N PHE A 127 -32.77 1.25 -1.06
CA PHE A 127 -31.88 0.14 -0.78
C PHE A 127 -32.60 -0.93 0.05
N ASP A 128 -32.73 -2.12 -0.53
CA ASP A 128 -33.36 -3.28 0.11
C ASP A 128 -32.39 -3.98 1.08
N PHE A 129 -32.36 -3.50 2.33
CA PHE A 129 -31.54 -4.09 3.39
C PHE A 129 -31.96 -5.53 3.73
N ASP A 130 -33.26 -5.85 3.65
CA ASP A 130 -33.78 -7.18 3.96
C ASP A 130 -33.30 -8.19 2.93
N GLY A 131 -33.39 -7.84 1.64
CA GLY A 131 -32.86 -8.66 0.55
C GLY A 131 -31.33 -8.86 0.63
N LEU A 132 -30.57 -7.83 1.02
CA LEU A 132 -29.12 -7.94 1.23
C LEU A 132 -28.81 -8.89 2.40
N LEU A 133 -29.55 -8.76 3.50
CA LEU A 133 -29.36 -9.57 4.70
C LEU A 133 -29.64 -11.05 4.40
N ASP A 134 -30.74 -11.36 3.70
CA ASP A 134 -31.07 -12.72 3.29
C ASP A 134 -29.99 -13.33 2.40
N GLN A 135 -29.44 -12.57 1.44
CA GLN A 135 -28.34 -13.04 0.60
C GLN A 135 -27.05 -13.28 1.41
N THR A 136 -26.77 -12.41 2.38
CA THR A 136 -25.55 -12.54 3.22
C THR A 136 -25.66 -13.73 4.16
N LEU A 137 -26.83 -13.93 4.78
CA LEU A 137 -27.12 -15.08 5.63
C LEU A 137 -27.06 -16.39 4.85
N TRP A 138 -27.58 -16.40 3.62
CA TRP A 138 -27.50 -17.56 2.72
C TRP A 138 -26.06 -17.96 2.39
N VAL A 139 -25.16 -16.98 2.21
CA VAL A 139 -23.74 -17.24 1.91
C VAL A 139 -22.95 -17.64 3.17
N CYS A 140 -23.24 -17.04 4.32
CA CYS A 140 -22.40 -17.15 5.52
C CYS A 140 -22.87 -18.22 6.53
N ASP A 141 -24.01 -18.87 6.34
CA ASP A 141 -24.61 -19.87 7.25
C ASP A 141 -24.65 -19.39 8.72
N CYS A 142 -24.85 -18.08 8.91
CA CYS A 142 -24.82 -17.42 10.20
C CYS A 142 -26.18 -17.45 10.89
N ASN A 143 -26.18 -17.53 12.23
CA ASN A 143 -27.41 -17.54 13.01
C ASN A 143 -28.10 -16.16 12.96
N ILE A 144 -29.32 -16.14 12.43
CA ILE A 144 -30.11 -14.93 12.12
C ILE A 144 -30.29 -14.03 13.35
N SER A 145 -30.36 -14.61 14.55
CA SER A 145 -30.55 -13.87 15.80
C SER A 145 -29.33 -13.04 16.21
N GLU A 146 -28.12 -13.37 15.79
CA GLU A 146 -26.90 -12.63 16.18
C GLU A 146 -26.65 -11.42 15.26
N VAL A 147 -27.06 -11.51 13.99
CA VAL A 147 -26.82 -10.47 12.97
C VAL A 147 -27.84 -9.33 13.04
N ARG A 148 -29.10 -9.62 13.39
CA ARG A 148 -30.17 -8.61 13.49
C ARG A 148 -29.96 -7.57 14.60
N HIS A 149 -29.02 -7.78 15.52
CA HIS A 149 -28.69 -6.79 16.55
C HIS A 149 -27.67 -5.72 16.10
N ILE A 150 -27.11 -5.85 14.89
CA ILE A 150 -26.05 -4.97 14.38
C ILE A 150 -26.62 -3.84 13.49
N PHE A 151 -27.86 -3.97 13.00
CA PHE A 151 -28.53 -3.00 12.14
C PHE A 151 -29.68 -2.30 12.86
#